data_AF-F4KQ04-F1
#
_entry.id   AF-F4KQ04-F1
#
_cell.length_a   1.000
_cell.length_b   1.000
_cell.length_c   1.000
_cell.angle_alpha   90.00
_cell.angle_beta   90.00
_cell.angle_gamma   90.00
#
_symmetry.space_group_name_H-M   'P 1'
#
loop_
_entity.id
_entity.type
_entity.pdbx_description
1 polymer ?
#
loop_
_entity_poly.entity_id
_entity_poly.type
_entity_poly.pdbx_seq_one_letter_code
_entity_poly.pdbx_strand_id
1 'polypeptide(L)'
;MENKNYSEWVIRYLSNELSSAERYDFEQQLATNSELRRELKLQEVISTELKTIALEELRISLAKGAAEYHQAKNSALPAINIKWLKWTVIIVVTFLTLSGGYLIYHYYNLPKSYDDDNMQKKETPIPNPLNKVEKIDSIAKAPAGSNVIAKKEQIIKKATNNQIVINKITKEYQDFFKQEFESEISASKSAEPTNINMQTKLLRLFENAQYEECIQQGNLVGKNAPNYLSITEIIGQAALQLGDFPLAVSKFEFLIQVQQTGFSNRSKGPLLIAYLGAGKFNTPICKKLIDELDTSIYPEYTTLIKKLKALDAKY
;
A
#
# COMPACT_ATOMS: atom_id res chain seq x y z
N MET A 1 -2.00 -47.34 -20.28
CA MET A 1 -2.32 -45.90 -20.22
C MET A 1 -1.60 -45.36 -18.99
N GLU A 2 -0.60 -44.50 -19.18
CA GLU A 2 0.06 -43.83 -18.06
C GLU A 2 -0.98 -43.03 -17.27
N ASN A 3 -0.99 -43.21 -15.96
CA ASN A 3 -1.89 -42.51 -15.06
C ASN A 3 -1.42 -41.05 -14.96
N LYS A 4 -1.78 -40.23 -15.96
CA LYS A 4 -1.40 -38.82 -16.02
C LYS A 4 -2.06 -38.10 -14.84
N ASN A 5 -1.23 -37.43 -14.05
CA ASN A 5 -1.67 -36.60 -12.92
C ASN A 5 -2.36 -35.33 -13.44
N TYR A 6 -3.63 -35.44 -13.86
CA TYR A 6 -4.39 -34.32 -14.42
C TYR A 6 -4.45 -33.11 -13.49
N SER A 7 -4.50 -33.35 -12.17
CA SER A 7 -4.50 -32.28 -11.16
C SER A 7 -3.30 -31.34 -11.31
N GLU A 8 -2.09 -31.88 -11.45
CA GLU A 8 -0.89 -31.06 -11.62
C GLU A 8 -0.87 -30.30 -12.94
N TRP A 9 -1.35 -30.93 -14.01
CA TRP A 9 -1.40 -30.31 -15.34
C TRP A 9 -2.42 -29.16 -15.40
N VAL A 10 -3.58 -29.35 -14.76
CA VAL A 10 -4.62 -28.32 -14.57
C VAL A 10 -4.10 -27.16 -13.73
N ILE A 11 -3.39 -27.42 -12.63
CA ILE A 11 -2.81 -26.37 -11.78
C ILE A 11 -1.83 -25.52 -12.60
N ARG A 12 -0.91 -26.15 -13.35
CA ARG A 12 0.04 -25.43 -14.21
C ARG A 12 -0.69 -24.62 -15.30
N TYR A 13 -1.77 -25.16 -15.87
CA TYR A 13 -2.58 -24.45 -16.87
C TYR A 13 -3.25 -23.19 -16.28
N LEU A 14 -3.91 -23.31 -15.13
CA LEU A 14 -4.58 -22.19 -14.45
C LEU A 14 -3.59 -21.13 -13.94
N SER A 15 -2.39 -21.54 -13.53
CA SER A 15 -1.31 -20.63 -13.11
C SER A 15 -0.51 -20.04 -14.27
N ASN A 16 -0.85 -20.36 -15.52
CA ASN A 16 -0.14 -19.90 -16.72
C ASN A 16 1.35 -20.35 -16.79
N GLU A 17 1.65 -21.53 -16.24
CA GLU A 17 2.99 -22.13 -16.16
C GLU A 17 3.27 -23.18 -17.26
N LEU A 18 2.28 -23.46 -18.12
CA LEU A 18 2.48 -24.29 -19.30
C LEU A 18 3.16 -23.48 -20.40
N SER A 19 4.16 -24.08 -21.04
CA SER A 19 4.70 -23.56 -22.30
C SER A 19 3.61 -23.55 -23.39
N SER A 20 3.79 -22.75 -24.45
CA SER A 20 2.81 -22.68 -25.54
C SER A 20 2.51 -24.04 -26.18
N ALA A 21 3.52 -24.91 -26.31
CA ALA A 21 3.35 -26.26 -26.84
C ALA A 21 2.55 -27.16 -25.87
N GLU A 22 2.91 -27.17 -24.58
CA GLU A 22 2.17 -27.93 -23.56
C GLU A 22 0.73 -27.45 -23.41
N ARG A 23 0.50 -26.14 -23.55
CA ARG A 23 -0.84 -25.54 -23.48
C ARG A 23 -1.69 -25.97 -24.67
N TYR A 24 -1.14 -25.97 -25.88
CA TYR A 24 -1.83 -26.47 -27.06
C TYR A 24 -2.21 -27.95 -26.89
N ASP A 25 -1.28 -28.78 -26.42
CA ASP A 25 -1.55 -30.20 -26.14
C ASP A 25 -2.62 -30.38 -25.05
N PHE A 26 -2.57 -29.56 -24.00
CA PHE A 26 -3.58 -29.54 -22.94
C PHE A 26 -4.98 -29.21 -23.49
N GLU A 27 -5.10 -28.18 -24.32
CA GLU A 27 -6.37 -27.76 -24.92
C GLU A 27 -6.94 -28.82 -25.86
N GLN A 28 -6.08 -29.50 -26.63
CA GLN A 28 -6.49 -30.66 -27.45
C GLN A 28 -6.99 -31.82 -26.60
N GLN A 29 -6.30 -32.12 -25.49
CA GLN A 29 -6.78 -33.13 -24.53
C GLN A 29 -8.06 -32.69 -23.84
N LEU A 30 -8.24 -31.41 -23.55
CA LEU A 30 -9.45 -30.87 -22.93
C LEU A 30 -10.68 -31.06 -23.82
N ALA A 31 -10.52 -30.99 -25.15
CA ALA A 31 -11.58 -31.21 -26.12
C ALA A 31 -12.05 -32.69 -26.15
N THR A 32 -11.16 -33.63 -25.89
CA THR A 32 -11.43 -35.07 -26.06
C THR A 32 -11.64 -35.81 -24.73
N ASN A 33 -11.01 -35.38 -23.65
CA ASN A 33 -10.97 -36.05 -22.37
C ASN A 33 -11.95 -35.43 -21.36
N SER A 34 -13.03 -36.15 -21.04
CA SER A 34 -14.05 -35.70 -20.09
C SER A 34 -13.57 -35.62 -18.64
N GLU A 35 -12.60 -36.44 -18.23
CA GLU A 35 -12.06 -36.40 -16.86
C GLU A 35 -11.22 -35.14 -16.64
N LEU A 36 -10.39 -34.78 -17.62
CA LEU A 36 -9.60 -33.54 -17.58
C LEU A 36 -10.49 -32.31 -17.48
N ARG A 37 -11.61 -32.27 -18.20
CA ARG A 37 -12.62 -31.20 -18.08
C ARG A 37 -13.24 -31.12 -16.69
N ARG A 38 -13.55 -32.28 -16.10
CA ARG A 38 -14.12 -32.35 -14.75
C ARG A 38 -13.12 -31.82 -13.71
N GLU A 39 -11.85 -32.20 -13.82
CA GLU A 39 -10.78 -31.71 -12.93
C GLU A 39 -10.55 -30.21 -13.10
N LEU A 40 -10.49 -29.69 -14.34
CA LEU A 40 -10.38 -28.26 -14.60
C LEU A 40 -11.50 -27.48 -13.92
N LYS A 41 -12.75 -27.90 -14.13
CA LYS A 41 -13.92 -27.25 -13.52
C LYS A 41 -13.89 -27.32 -11.99
N LEU A 42 -13.47 -28.45 -11.42
CA LEU A 42 -13.33 -28.61 -9.98
C LEU A 42 -12.28 -27.63 -9.40
N GLN A 43 -11.12 -27.52 -10.04
CA GLN A 43 -10.06 -26.60 -9.61
C GLN A 43 -10.48 -25.13 -9.77
N GLU A 44 -11.22 -24.78 -10.83
CA GLU A 44 -11.81 -23.44 -11.00
C GLU A 44 -12.77 -23.09 -9.87
N VAL A 45 -13.68 -24.01 -9.50
CA VAL A 45 -14.60 -23.83 -8.37
C VAL A 45 -13.82 -23.65 -7.07
N ILE A 46 -12.88 -24.54 -6.76
CA ILE A 46 -12.03 -24.43 -5.56
C ILE A 46 -11.31 -23.07 -5.51
N SER A 47 -10.73 -22.64 -6.63
CA SER A 47 -10.01 -21.37 -6.71
C SER A 47 -10.93 -20.15 -6.51
N THR A 48 -12.18 -20.25 -6.93
CA THR A 48 -13.19 -19.19 -6.78
C THR A 48 -13.70 -19.13 -5.34
N GLU A 49 -13.99 -20.28 -4.74
CA GLU A 49 -14.42 -20.39 -3.34
C GLU A 49 -13.31 -19.90 -2.39
N LEU A 50 -12.05 -20.27 -2.63
CA LEU A 50 -10.92 -19.80 -1.82
C LEU A 50 -10.75 -18.27 -1.89
N LYS A 51 -10.95 -17.67 -3.06
CA LYS A 51 -10.94 -16.19 -3.20
C LYS A 51 -12.09 -15.56 -2.42
N THR A 52 -13.27 -16.18 -2.46
CA THR A 52 -14.47 -15.69 -1.76
C THR A 52 -14.29 -15.76 -0.25
N ILE A 53 -13.77 -16.87 0.27
CA ILE A 53 -13.45 -17.04 1.71
C ILE A 53 -12.42 -16.01 2.16
N ALA A 54 -11.33 -15.82 1.40
CA ALA A 54 -10.30 -14.84 1.73
C ALA A 54 -10.85 -13.40 1.76
N LEU A 55 -11.77 -13.08 0.85
CA LEU A 55 -12.44 -11.78 0.80
C LEU A 55 -13.40 -11.59 1.98
N GLU A 56 -14.12 -12.64 2.39
CA GLU A 56 -15.04 -12.58 3.52
C GLU A 56 -14.31 -12.48 4.85
N GLU A 57 -13.20 -13.20 5.04
CA GLU A 57 -12.33 -13.04 6.20
C GLU A 57 -11.76 -11.61 6.28
N LEU A 58 -11.38 -11.03 5.15
CA LEU A 58 -10.93 -9.63 5.08
C LEU A 58 -12.05 -8.68 5.50
N ARG A 59 -13.29 -8.88 5.01
CA ARG A 59 -14.47 -8.09 5.40
C ARG A 59 -14.76 -8.18 6.89
N ILE A 60 -14.71 -9.38 7.46
CA ILE A 60 -14.91 -9.58 8.90
C ILE A 60 -13.82 -8.86 9.70
N SER A 61 -12.56 -8.93 9.26
CA SER A 61 -11.45 -8.22 9.90
C SER A 61 -11.64 -6.71 9.87
N LEU A 62 -12.07 -6.16 8.72
CA LEU A 62 -12.36 -4.74 8.55
C LEU A 62 -13.55 -4.29 9.40
N ALA A 63 -14.65 -5.05 9.40
CA ALA A 63 -15.83 -4.76 10.22
C ALA A 63 -15.50 -4.77 11.72
N LYS A 64 -14.65 -5.72 12.15
CA LYS A 64 -14.17 -5.78 13.53
C LYS A 64 -13.30 -4.58 13.89
N GLY A 65 -12.37 -4.19 13.01
CA GLY A 65 -11.55 -2.99 13.21
C GLY A 65 -12.39 -1.70 13.29
N ALA A 66 -13.43 -1.58 12.46
CA ALA A 66 -14.37 -0.46 12.52
C ALA A 66 -15.16 -0.43 13.83
N ALA A 67 -15.65 -1.57 14.30
CA ALA A 67 -16.38 -1.68 15.57
C ALA A 67 -15.47 -1.34 16.78
N GLU A 68 -14.25 -1.86 16.80
CA GLU A 68 -13.23 -1.57 17.82
C GLU A 68 -12.90 -0.06 17.84
N TYR A 69 -12.82 0.58 16.67
CA TYR A 69 -12.63 2.04 16.58
C TYR A 69 -13.78 2.85 17.16
N HIS A 70 -15.04 2.52 16.83
CA HIS A 70 -16.20 3.21 17.38
C HIS A 70 -16.30 3.02 18.90
N GLN A 71 -15.92 1.85 19.40
CA GLN A 71 -15.88 1.57 20.83
C GLN A 71 -14.80 2.39 21.53
N ALA A 72 -13.57 2.42 21.00
CA ALA A 72 -12.45 3.18 21.56
C ALA A 72 -12.71 4.69 21.60
N LYS A 73 -13.30 5.25 20.53
CA LYS A 73 -13.69 6.68 20.46
C LYS A 73 -14.72 7.06 21.53
N ASN A 74 -15.64 6.15 21.85
CA ASN A 74 -16.69 6.40 22.85
C ASN A 74 -16.22 6.11 24.29
N SER A 75 -15.17 5.30 24.48
CA SER A 75 -14.63 4.97 25.80
C SER A 75 -13.46 5.85 26.26
N ALA A 76 -12.83 6.63 25.38
CA ALA A 76 -11.59 7.35 25.68
C ALA A 76 -11.72 8.84 26.00
N LEU A 77 -12.92 9.42 26.00
CA LEU A 77 -13.09 10.81 26.47
C LEU A 77 -13.55 10.79 27.94
N PRO A 78 -12.66 11.03 28.93
CA PRO A 78 -13.12 11.42 30.25
C PRO A 78 -14.00 12.66 30.07
N ALA A 79 -15.08 12.80 30.84
CA ALA A 79 -15.93 13.98 30.79
C ALA A 79 -15.09 15.23 31.13
N ILE A 80 -14.51 15.87 30.12
CA ILE A 80 -13.71 17.08 30.28
C ILE A 80 -14.68 18.16 30.75
N ASN A 81 -14.44 18.69 31.93
CA ASN A 81 -15.23 19.78 32.49
C ASN A 81 -15.06 21.04 31.62
N ILE A 82 -16.03 21.28 30.73
CA ILE A 82 -16.05 22.33 29.70
C ILE A 82 -15.82 23.74 30.28
N LYS A 83 -15.98 23.93 31.59
CA LYS A 83 -15.74 25.22 32.26
C LYS A 83 -14.28 25.68 32.18
N TRP A 84 -13.29 24.78 32.26
CA TRP A 84 -11.88 25.19 32.22
C TRP A 84 -11.40 25.54 30.80
N LEU A 85 -11.92 24.83 29.79
CA LEU A 85 -11.59 25.06 28.38
C LEU A 85 -11.94 26.48 27.90
N LYS A 86 -13.03 27.08 28.42
CA LYS A 86 -13.43 28.46 28.09
C LYS A 86 -12.42 29.50 28.56
N TRP A 87 -11.79 29.30 29.72
CA TRP A 87 -10.78 30.23 30.25
C TRP A 87 -9.45 30.11 29.52
N THR A 88 -9.04 28.90 29.14
CA THR A 88 -7.78 28.67 28.43
C THR A 88 -7.77 29.33 27.05
N VAL A 89 -8.89 29.28 26.32
CA VAL A 89 -9.02 29.97 25.01
C VAL A 89 -8.86 31.48 25.17
N ILE A 90 -9.46 32.09 26.20
CA ILE A 90 -9.33 33.53 26.46
C ILE A 90 -7.88 33.91 26.75
N ILE A 91 -7.18 33.11 27.58
CA ILE A 91 -5.77 33.36 27.94
C ILE A 91 -4.87 33.27 26.69
N VAL A 92 -5.05 32.24 25.87
CA VAL A 92 -4.24 32.02 24.66
C VAL A 92 -4.45 33.14 23.64
N VAL A 93 -5.70 33.54 23.39
CA VAL A 93 -6.02 34.65 22.46
C VAL A 93 -5.39 35.95 22.95
N THR A 94 -5.51 36.25 24.25
CA THR A 94 -4.93 37.46 24.84
C THR A 94 -3.41 37.49 24.71
N PHE A 95 -2.75 36.36 24.96
CA PHE A 95 -1.30 36.23 24.84
C PHE A 95 -0.82 36.34 23.39
N LEU A 96 -1.57 35.80 22.43
CA LEU A 96 -1.29 35.94 20.99
C LEU A 96 -1.45 37.38 20.50
N THR A 97 -2.47 38.11 20.95
CA THR A 97 -2.61 39.54 20.61
C THR A 97 -1.49 40.40 21.18
N LEU A 98 -1.07 40.15 22.42
CA LEU A 98 0.01 40.92 23.06
C LEU A 98 1.37 40.61 22.43
N SER A 99 1.68 39.34 22.17
CA SER A 99 2.94 38.94 21.55
C SER A 99 3.01 39.30 20.07
N GLY A 100 1.92 39.15 19.31
CA GLY A 100 1.82 39.58 17.92
C GLY A 100 1.96 41.09 17.76
N GLY A 101 1.31 41.89 18.62
CA GLY A 101 1.47 43.35 18.63
C GLY A 101 2.91 43.78 18.93
N TYR A 102 3.58 43.10 19.87
CA TYR A 102 4.98 43.36 20.21
C TYR A 102 5.93 43.04 19.05
N LEU A 103 5.76 41.89 18.38
CA LEU A 103 6.60 41.51 17.24
C LEU A 103 6.41 42.45 16.04
N ILE A 104 5.17 42.88 15.76
CA ILE A 104 4.89 43.84 14.69
C ILE A 104 5.53 45.20 15.00
N TYR A 105 5.39 45.69 16.24
CA TYR A 105 6.02 46.94 16.66
C TYR A 105 7.55 46.90 16.52
N HIS A 106 8.17 45.78 16.89
CA HIS A 106 9.62 45.61 16.77
C HIS A 106 10.08 45.47 15.31
N TYR A 107 9.26 44.84 14.46
CA TYR A 107 9.53 44.70 13.03
C TYR A 107 9.54 46.05 12.30
N TYR A 108 8.61 46.95 12.61
CA TYR A 108 8.54 48.27 11.96
C TYR A 108 9.64 49.25 12.41
N ASN A 109 10.25 49.02 13.59
CA ASN A 109 11.30 49.87 14.14
C ASN A 109 12.73 49.38 13.87
N LEU A 110 12.91 48.32 13.07
CA LEU A 110 14.24 47.86 12.68
C LEU A 110 14.82 48.78 11.58
N PRO A 111 16.03 49.34 11.77
CA PRO A 111 16.69 50.13 10.72
C PRO A 111 16.97 49.22 9.52
N LYS A 112 16.45 49.62 8.35
CA LYS A 112 16.68 48.91 7.09
C LYS A 112 18.14 49.11 6.67
N SER A 113 18.96 48.11 6.94
CA SER A 113 20.28 47.95 6.33
C SER A 113 20.09 47.38 4.93
N TYR A 114 20.29 48.21 3.91
CA TYR A 114 20.50 47.77 2.54
C TYR A 114 21.99 47.50 2.37
N ASP A 115 22.34 46.28 1.99
CA ASP A 115 23.51 45.99 1.17
C ASP A 115 23.14 44.80 0.28
N ASP A 116 22.98 45.14 -1.00
CA ASP A 116 22.70 44.24 -2.12
C ASP A 116 24.03 44.06 -2.86
N ASP A 117 24.66 42.91 -2.68
CA ASP A 117 25.78 42.51 -3.53
C ASP A 117 25.91 40.98 -3.62
N ASN A 118 25.77 40.51 -4.86
CA ASN A 118 26.41 39.34 -5.45
C ASN A 118 26.30 37.98 -4.72
N MET A 119 25.55 37.03 -5.30
CA MET A 119 26.09 35.70 -5.58
C MET A 119 25.48 35.06 -6.84
N GLN A 120 26.33 34.94 -7.87
CA GLN A 120 26.13 34.11 -9.05
C GLN A 120 26.34 32.62 -8.76
N LYS A 121 25.46 31.79 -9.34
CA LYS A 121 25.63 30.45 -9.94
C LYS A 121 26.69 29.47 -9.38
N LYS A 122 26.26 28.22 -9.16
CA LYS A 122 26.86 27.04 -9.82
C LYS A 122 25.96 25.80 -9.75
N GLU A 123 25.52 25.32 -10.90
CA GLU A 123 24.94 23.98 -11.11
C GLU A 123 26.08 22.97 -11.29
N THR A 124 25.90 21.74 -10.77
CA THR A 124 26.81 20.61 -10.96
C THR A 124 26.12 19.44 -11.66
N PRO A 125 26.84 18.64 -12.48
CA PRO A 125 26.26 17.64 -13.37
C PRO A 125 26.13 16.25 -12.72
N ILE A 126 25.12 15.52 -13.17
CA ILE A 126 24.77 14.14 -12.80
C ILE A 126 25.64 13.14 -13.58
N PRO A 127 26.26 12.14 -12.93
CA PRO A 127 26.81 10.98 -13.63
C PRO A 127 25.80 9.80 -13.67
N ASN A 128 25.62 9.29 -14.89
CA ASN A 128 24.94 8.04 -15.22
C ASN A 128 25.95 6.87 -15.13
N PRO A 129 25.53 5.67 -14.70
CA PRO A 129 26.04 4.50 -15.42
C PRO A 129 24.99 3.43 -15.73
N LEU A 130 25.17 2.95 -16.96
CA LEU A 130 24.60 1.81 -17.66
C LEU A 130 24.94 0.45 -17.00
N ASN A 131 23.97 -0.47 -17.11
CA ASN A 131 24.06 -1.91 -17.41
C ASN A 131 25.08 -2.82 -16.70
N LYS A 132 24.56 -3.90 -16.09
CA LYS A 132 25.01 -5.26 -16.39
C LYS A 132 23.89 -6.28 -16.19
N VAL A 133 23.58 -7.00 -17.27
CA VAL A 133 22.73 -8.19 -17.33
C VAL A 133 23.64 -9.40 -17.19
N GLU A 134 23.32 -10.33 -16.28
CA GLU A 134 23.95 -11.65 -16.25
C GLU A 134 22.86 -12.73 -16.19
N LYS A 135 22.90 -13.61 -17.20
CA LYS A 135 22.14 -14.86 -17.33
C LYS A 135 22.62 -15.88 -16.30
N ILE A 136 21.71 -16.72 -15.80
CA ILE A 136 22.05 -18.07 -15.35
C ILE A 136 21.05 -19.05 -15.94
N ASP A 137 21.55 -19.89 -16.84
CA ASP A 137 20.90 -21.07 -17.38
C ASP A 137 21.16 -22.29 -16.47
N SER A 138 20.11 -23.09 -16.28
CA SER A 138 20.11 -24.57 -16.17
C SER A 138 20.69 -25.28 -14.92
N ILE A 139 19.93 -26.22 -14.34
CA ILE A 139 20.17 -27.69 -14.44
C ILE A 139 19.24 -28.52 -13.50
N ALA A 140 18.59 -29.50 -14.14
CA ALA A 140 18.23 -30.87 -13.77
C ALA A 140 17.28 -31.26 -12.60
N LYS A 141 16.14 -31.82 -13.04
CA LYS A 141 15.62 -33.18 -12.82
C LYS A 141 16.00 -33.92 -11.52
N ALA A 142 14.98 -34.23 -10.72
CA ALA A 142 14.96 -35.36 -9.79
C ALA A 142 13.64 -36.16 -9.93
N PRO A 143 13.65 -37.49 -9.78
CA PRO A 143 12.49 -38.35 -9.98
C PRO A 143 11.57 -38.37 -8.75
N ALA A 144 10.26 -38.45 -8.97
CA ALA A 144 9.24 -38.48 -7.93
C ALA A 144 8.72 -39.91 -7.69
N GLY A 145 8.90 -40.40 -6.47
CA GLY A 145 8.17 -41.55 -5.91
C GLY A 145 7.57 -41.17 -4.56
N SER A 146 6.28 -41.44 -4.39
CA SER A 146 5.42 -41.40 -3.17
C SER A 146 5.40 -40.17 -2.23
N ASN A 147 6.27 -39.18 -2.42
CA ASN A 147 6.40 -38.02 -1.52
C ASN A 147 5.55 -36.80 -1.95
N VAL A 148 4.77 -36.90 -3.02
CA VAL A 148 4.09 -35.74 -3.66
C VAL A 148 2.83 -35.31 -2.91
N ILE A 149 2.06 -36.23 -2.34
CA ILE A 149 0.82 -35.92 -1.61
C ILE A 149 1.13 -35.26 -0.27
N ALA A 150 2.08 -35.81 0.50
CA ALA A 150 2.56 -35.21 1.74
C ALA A 150 3.20 -33.82 1.50
N LYS A 151 3.95 -33.68 0.41
CA LYS A 151 4.54 -32.38 0.03
C LYS A 151 3.47 -31.37 -0.41
N LYS A 152 2.41 -31.79 -1.12
CA LYS A 152 1.26 -30.93 -1.47
C LYS A 152 0.53 -30.43 -0.22
N GLU A 153 0.21 -31.30 0.73
CA GLU A 153 -0.43 -30.89 1.99
C GLU A 153 0.46 -29.94 2.81
N GLN A 154 1.76 -30.16 2.81
CA GLN A 154 2.72 -29.29 3.48
C GLN A 154 2.82 -27.91 2.80
N ILE A 155 2.78 -27.85 1.46
CA ILE A 155 2.76 -26.60 0.69
C ILE A 155 1.46 -25.83 0.94
N ILE A 156 0.31 -26.50 0.94
CA ILE A 156 -1.00 -25.88 1.21
C ILE A 156 -1.04 -25.30 2.62
N LYS A 157 -0.68 -26.09 3.65
CA LYS A 157 -0.61 -25.60 5.04
C LYS A 157 0.35 -24.40 5.18
N LYS A 158 1.48 -24.41 4.46
CA LYS A 158 2.44 -23.31 4.45
C LYS A 158 1.88 -22.06 3.76
N ALA A 159 1.16 -22.21 2.64
CA ALA A 159 0.51 -21.10 1.95
C ALA A 159 -0.60 -20.46 2.80
N THR A 160 -1.43 -21.27 3.45
CA THR A 160 -2.47 -20.79 4.38
C THR A 160 -1.84 -20.04 5.57
N ASN A 161 -0.77 -20.57 6.16
CA ASN A 161 -0.06 -19.87 7.25
C ASN A 161 0.57 -18.55 6.77
N ASN A 162 1.11 -18.49 5.56
CA ASN A 162 1.64 -17.25 4.99
C ASN A 162 0.53 -16.21 4.81
N GLN A 163 -0.65 -16.60 4.33
CA GLN A 163 -1.78 -15.69 4.17
C GLN A 163 -2.28 -15.13 5.50
N ILE A 164 -2.36 -15.96 6.55
CA ILE A 164 -2.72 -15.52 7.91
C ILE A 164 -1.71 -14.47 8.41
N VAL A 165 -0.42 -14.71 8.16
CA VAL A 165 0.64 -13.77 8.56
C VAL A 165 0.54 -12.46 7.77
N ILE A 166 0.25 -12.51 6.47
CA ILE A 166 0.03 -11.32 5.64
C ILE A 166 -1.16 -10.51 6.19
N ASN A 167 -2.30 -11.14 6.42
CA ASN A 167 -3.50 -10.46 6.93
C ASN A 167 -3.26 -9.81 8.30
N LYS A 168 -2.53 -10.48 9.20
CA LYS A 168 -2.15 -9.93 10.50
C LYS A 168 -1.26 -8.70 10.35
N ILE A 169 -0.25 -8.77 9.48
CA ILE A 169 0.64 -7.63 9.20
C ILE A 169 -0.18 -6.48 8.62
N THR A 170 -1.04 -6.73 7.62
CA THR A 170 -1.88 -5.69 7.02
C THR A 170 -2.74 -4.96 8.06
N LYS A 171 -3.31 -5.66 9.05
CA LYS A 171 -4.08 -5.04 10.15
C LYS A 171 -3.20 -4.14 11.04
N GLU A 172 -2.06 -4.66 11.52
CA GLU A 172 -1.11 -3.88 12.35
C GLU A 172 -0.64 -2.61 11.64
N TYR A 173 -0.52 -2.66 10.31
CA TYR A 173 -0.18 -1.51 9.47
C TYR A 173 -1.28 -0.47 9.35
N GLN A 174 -2.53 -0.90 9.17
CA GLN A 174 -3.67 0.01 9.07
C GLN A 174 -3.83 0.82 10.37
N ASP A 175 -3.62 0.18 11.53
CA ASP A 175 -3.71 0.82 12.84
C ASP A 175 -2.58 1.85 13.07
N PHE A 176 -1.37 1.59 12.56
CA PHE A 176 -0.23 2.50 12.68
C PHE A 176 -0.37 3.76 11.81
N PHE A 177 -0.70 3.62 10.51
CA PHE A 177 -0.85 4.77 9.62
C PHE A 177 -1.89 5.77 10.11
N LYS A 178 -2.93 5.26 10.78
CA LYS A 178 -3.94 6.06 11.46
C LYS A 178 -3.35 6.94 12.56
N GLN A 179 -2.44 6.39 13.37
CA GLN A 179 -1.80 7.09 14.48
C GLN A 179 -0.80 8.17 14.00
N GLU A 180 -0.03 7.86 12.95
CA GLU A 180 0.93 8.80 12.32
C GLU A 180 0.19 10.02 11.72
N PHE A 181 -0.89 9.77 10.97
CA PHE A 181 -1.70 10.83 10.35
C PHE A 181 -2.36 11.73 11.41
N GLU A 182 -2.90 11.17 12.49
CA GLU A 182 -3.50 11.94 13.59
C GLU A 182 -2.49 12.94 14.23
N SER A 183 -1.19 12.59 14.21
CA SER A 183 -0.13 13.47 14.72
C SER A 183 0.18 14.65 13.79
N GLU A 184 0.21 14.45 12.46
CA GLU A 184 0.39 15.51 11.47
C GLU A 184 -0.84 16.44 11.39
N ILE A 185 -2.05 15.89 11.59
CA ILE A 185 -3.32 16.64 11.60
C ILE A 185 -3.38 17.65 12.76
N SER A 186 -2.82 17.30 13.92
CA SER A 186 -2.79 18.15 15.11
C SER A 186 -2.00 19.45 14.89
N ALA A 187 -1.06 19.45 13.95
CA ALA A 187 -0.23 20.61 13.60
C ALA A 187 -0.91 21.60 12.64
N SER A 188 -2.02 21.25 11.99
CA SER A 188 -2.58 22.02 10.86
C SER A 188 -3.83 22.87 11.15
N LYS A 189 -4.33 22.89 12.40
CA LYS A 189 -5.68 23.39 12.75
C LYS A 189 -5.86 24.93 12.89
N SER A 190 -5.08 25.80 12.23
CA SER A 190 -5.18 27.26 12.45
C SER A 190 -5.55 28.16 11.25
N ALA A 191 -6.35 27.71 10.28
CA ALA A 191 -6.89 28.63 9.25
C ALA A 191 -8.29 28.24 8.74
N GLU A 192 -9.22 29.20 8.73
CA GLU A 192 -10.55 29.09 8.11
C GLU A 192 -10.50 29.28 6.58
N PRO A 193 -11.32 28.57 5.77
CA PRO A 193 -11.20 28.61 4.31
C PRO A 193 -12.44 29.16 3.58
N THR A 194 -12.24 30.04 2.59
CA THR A 194 -13.24 30.34 1.54
C THR A 194 -12.89 29.74 0.17
N ASN A 195 -11.85 28.91 0.09
CA ASN A 195 -11.57 28.06 -1.06
C ASN A 195 -10.87 26.82 -0.51
N ILE A 196 -11.64 25.82 -0.08
CA ILE A 196 -11.06 24.60 0.49
C ILE A 196 -10.23 23.94 -0.62
N ASN A 197 -8.91 24.00 -0.49
CA ASN A 197 -7.97 23.24 -1.30
C ASN A 197 -8.53 21.82 -1.43
N MET A 198 -8.76 21.35 -2.65
CA MET A 198 -9.37 20.04 -2.91
C MET A 198 -8.69 18.92 -2.13
N GLN A 199 -7.37 19.02 -1.93
CA GLN A 199 -6.59 18.15 -1.06
C GLN A 199 -7.15 18.09 0.37
N THR A 200 -7.46 19.22 0.99
CA THR A 200 -8.06 19.28 2.35
C THR A 200 -9.45 18.65 2.38
N LYS A 201 -10.25 18.83 1.31
CA LYS A 201 -11.55 18.16 1.20
C LYS A 201 -11.39 16.65 1.16
N LEU A 202 -10.48 16.15 0.32
CA LEU A 202 -10.20 14.71 0.21
C LEU A 202 -9.63 14.14 1.51
N LEU A 203 -8.76 14.88 2.18
CA LEU A 203 -8.21 14.48 3.46
C LEU A 203 -9.33 14.31 4.51
N ARG A 204 -10.29 15.24 4.58
CA ARG A 204 -11.46 15.09 5.46
C ARG A 204 -12.32 13.88 5.12
N LEU A 205 -12.54 13.61 3.83
CA LEU A 205 -13.27 12.40 3.41
C LEU A 205 -12.52 11.14 3.83
N PHE A 206 -11.20 11.11 3.65
CA PHE A 206 -10.35 10.01 4.07
C PHE A 206 -10.39 9.81 5.60
N GLU A 207 -10.24 10.87 6.39
CA GLU A 207 -10.32 10.86 7.86
C GLU A 207 -11.69 10.36 8.38
N ASN A 208 -12.77 10.68 7.67
CA ASN A 208 -14.11 10.21 7.98
C ASN A 208 -14.40 8.79 7.46
N ALA A 209 -13.39 8.07 6.96
CA ALA A 209 -13.52 6.76 6.33
C ALA A 209 -14.49 6.71 5.14
N GLN A 210 -14.74 7.84 4.48
CA GLN A 210 -15.56 7.95 3.27
C GLN A 210 -14.70 7.72 2.04
N TYR A 211 -14.09 6.53 1.93
CA TYR A 211 -13.05 6.25 0.95
C TYR A 211 -13.58 6.23 -0.50
N GLU A 212 -14.78 5.70 -0.75
CA GLU A 212 -15.36 5.71 -2.10
C GLU A 212 -15.59 7.14 -2.60
N GLU A 213 -16.18 7.99 -1.74
CA GLU A 213 -16.41 9.40 -2.07
C GLU A 213 -15.08 10.14 -2.25
N CYS A 214 -14.08 9.85 -1.40
CA CYS A 214 -12.72 10.39 -1.54
C CYS A 214 -12.13 10.08 -2.93
N ILE A 215 -12.22 8.81 -3.38
CA ILE A 215 -11.74 8.40 -4.69
C ILE A 215 -12.53 9.08 -5.82
N GLN A 216 -13.86 9.09 -5.74
CA GLN A 216 -14.73 9.72 -6.74
C GLN A 216 -14.40 11.20 -6.90
N GLN A 217 -14.34 11.94 -5.80
CA GLN A 217 -14.02 13.37 -5.79
C GLN A 217 -12.59 13.61 -6.28
N GLY A 218 -11.63 12.79 -5.86
CA GLY A 218 -10.23 12.93 -6.25
C GLY A 218 -10.00 12.71 -7.75
N ASN A 219 -10.75 11.80 -8.37
CA ASN A 219 -10.66 11.56 -9.82
C ASN A 219 -11.23 12.71 -10.68
N LEU A 220 -12.00 13.65 -10.10
CA LEU A 220 -12.44 14.86 -10.81
C LEU A 220 -11.32 15.89 -10.99
N VAL A 221 -10.20 15.71 -10.29
CA VAL A 221 -9.08 16.65 -10.30
C VAL A 221 -8.20 16.40 -11.52
N GLY A 222 -8.06 17.42 -12.37
CA GLY A 222 -7.20 17.35 -13.55
C GLY A 222 -5.71 17.20 -13.21
N LYS A 223 -4.96 16.51 -14.09
CA LYS A 223 -3.52 16.27 -13.94
C LYS A 223 -2.66 17.53 -13.78
N ASN A 224 -3.17 18.68 -14.23
CA ASN A 224 -2.49 19.98 -14.17
C ASN A 224 -2.73 20.72 -12.84
N ALA A 225 -3.50 20.15 -11.90
CA ALA A 225 -3.74 20.79 -10.62
C ALA A 225 -2.43 20.85 -9.80
N PRO A 226 -2.15 21.97 -9.09
CA PRO A 226 -0.90 22.15 -8.35
C PRO A 226 -0.66 21.08 -7.29
N ASN A 227 -1.73 20.48 -6.75
CA ASN A 227 -1.68 19.45 -5.71
C ASN A 227 -2.03 18.05 -6.24
N TYR A 228 -1.94 17.82 -7.56
CA TYR A 228 -2.36 16.58 -8.19
C TYR A 228 -1.63 15.34 -7.64
N LEU A 229 -0.34 15.47 -7.30
CA LEU A 229 0.44 14.36 -6.73
C LEU A 229 -0.04 13.99 -5.33
N SER A 230 -0.22 14.95 -4.43
CA SER A 230 -0.79 14.70 -3.10
C SER A 230 -2.20 14.13 -3.16
N ILE A 231 -3.01 14.61 -4.10
CA ILE A 231 -4.36 14.07 -4.34
C ILE A 231 -4.28 12.62 -4.83
N THR A 232 -3.36 12.31 -5.73
CA THR A 232 -3.12 10.94 -6.22
C THR A 232 -2.68 10.00 -5.10
N GLU A 233 -1.85 10.49 -4.18
CA GLU A 233 -1.44 9.73 -2.99
C GLU A 233 -2.63 9.41 -2.08
N ILE A 234 -3.48 10.40 -1.78
CA ILE A 234 -4.70 10.21 -0.98
C ILE A 234 -5.63 9.17 -1.65
N ILE A 235 -5.80 9.23 -2.98
CA ILE A 235 -6.60 8.24 -3.71
C ILE A 235 -5.98 6.84 -3.61
N GLY A 236 -4.66 6.73 -3.74
CA GLY A 236 -3.94 5.45 -3.59
C GLY A 236 -4.11 4.85 -2.19
N GLN A 237 -4.04 5.69 -1.15
CA GLN A 237 -4.28 5.27 0.23
C GLN A 237 -5.75 4.88 0.44
N ALA A 238 -6.71 5.63 -0.08
CA ALA A 238 -8.13 5.31 0.02
C ALA A 238 -8.44 3.96 -0.66
N ALA A 239 -7.83 3.70 -1.81
CA ALA A 239 -7.95 2.43 -2.52
C ALA A 239 -7.39 1.25 -1.70
N LEU A 240 -6.25 1.44 -1.00
CA LEU A 240 -5.73 0.45 -0.06
C LEU A 240 -6.72 0.13 1.06
N GLN A 241 -7.36 1.14 1.64
CA GLN A 241 -8.33 0.95 2.73
C GLN A 241 -9.58 0.18 2.27
N LEU A 242 -10.00 0.36 1.02
CA LEU A 242 -11.10 -0.40 0.41
C LEU A 242 -10.71 -1.80 -0.07
N GLY A 243 -9.43 -2.14 -0.08
CA GLY A 243 -8.94 -3.39 -0.68
C GLY A 243 -8.94 -3.39 -2.22
N ASP A 244 -9.10 -2.22 -2.86
CA ASP A 244 -8.93 -2.07 -4.31
C ASP A 244 -7.43 -1.96 -4.66
N PHE A 245 -6.73 -3.09 -4.48
CA PHE A 245 -5.30 -3.18 -4.72
C PHE A 245 -4.88 -2.83 -6.17
N PRO A 246 -5.63 -3.20 -7.23
CA PRO A 246 -5.31 -2.77 -8.59
C PRO A 246 -5.27 -1.25 -8.74
N LEU A 247 -6.26 -0.53 -8.19
CA LEU A 247 -6.27 0.92 -8.22
C LEU A 247 -5.12 1.51 -7.40
N ALA A 248 -4.88 1.00 -6.19
CA ALA A 248 -3.78 1.43 -5.34
C ALA A 248 -2.41 1.29 -6.05
N VAL A 249 -2.14 0.13 -6.66
CA VAL A 249 -0.91 -0.10 -7.44
C VAL A 249 -0.78 0.96 -8.54
N SER A 250 -1.83 1.18 -9.34
CA SER A 250 -1.79 2.16 -10.43
C SER A 250 -1.46 3.57 -9.95
N LYS A 251 -2.03 4.01 -8.81
CA LYS A 251 -1.80 5.36 -8.28
C LYS A 251 -0.39 5.51 -7.71
N PHE A 252 0.11 4.54 -6.94
CA PHE A 252 1.45 4.63 -6.38
C PHE A 252 2.56 4.42 -7.42
N GLU A 253 2.36 3.58 -8.43
CA GLU A 253 3.31 3.47 -9.55
C GLU A 253 3.45 4.79 -10.30
N PHE A 254 2.33 5.47 -10.55
CA PHE A 254 2.36 6.81 -11.14
C PHE A 254 3.18 7.78 -10.28
N LEU A 255 3.01 7.78 -8.96
CA LEU A 255 3.78 8.65 -8.06
C LEU A 255 5.29 8.35 -8.10
N ILE A 256 5.68 7.08 -8.19
CA ILE A 256 7.09 6.70 -8.34
C ILE A 256 7.64 7.11 -9.71
N GLN A 257 6.85 6.98 -10.79
CA GLN A 257 7.26 7.37 -12.14
C GLN A 257 7.50 8.87 -12.29
N VAL A 258 6.73 9.71 -11.58
CA VAL A 258 6.90 11.17 -11.61
C VAL A 258 8.17 11.64 -10.86
N GLN A 259 8.85 10.74 -10.12
CA GLN A 259 10.20 10.93 -9.54
C GLN A 259 10.42 12.24 -8.75
N GLN A 260 9.39 12.81 -8.13
CA GLN A 260 9.61 13.81 -7.09
C GLN A 260 10.12 13.09 -5.84
N THR A 261 11.40 13.31 -5.51
CA THR A 261 12.17 12.58 -4.49
C THR A 261 11.47 12.45 -3.13
N GLY A 262 10.64 13.43 -2.75
CA GLY A 262 9.83 13.38 -1.52
C GLY A 262 8.69 12.35 -1.55
N PHE A 263 7.96 12.25 -2.66
CA PHE A 263 6.83 11.32 -2.80
C PHE A 263 7.30 9.89 -3.07
N SER A 264 8.44 9.73 -3.75
CA SER A 264 8.93 8.41 -4.13
C SER A 264 9.18 7.53 -2.91
N ASN A 265 9.78 8.06 -1.84
CA ASN A 265 10.09 7.22 -0.66
C ASN A 265 8.84 6.92 0.17
N ARG A 266 7.98 7.92 0.41
CA ARG A 266 6.71 7.76 1.14
C ARG A 266 5.75 6.78 0.46
N SER A 267 5.78 6.71 -0.87
CA SER A 267 4.89 5.84 -1.64
C SER A 267 5.38 4.40 -1.79
N LYS A 268 6.68 4.10 -1.58
CA LYS A 268 7.22 2.74 -1.77
C LYS A 268 6.62 1.71 -0.82
N GLY A 269 6.42 2.07 0.45
CA GLY A 269 5.82 1.19 1.46
C GLY A 269 4.37 0.83 1.13
N PRO A 270 3.47 1.82 0.95
CA PRO A 270 2.11 1.59 0.48
C PRO A 270 2.03 0.83 -0.85
N LEU A 271 2.94 1.10 -1.79
CA LEU A 271 3.00 0.35 -3.05
C LEU A 271 3.35 -1.12 -2.83
N LEU A 272 4.32 -1.43 -1.95
CA LEU A 272 4.66 -2.81 -1.60
C LEU A 272 3.44 -3.54 -1.02
N ILE A 273 2.69 -2.89 -0.13
CA ILE A 273 1.44 -3.46 0.43
C ILE A 273 0.42 -3.71 -0.68
N ALA A 274 0.24 -2.75 -1.60
CA ALA A 274 -0.68 -2.89 -2.73
C ALA A 274 -0.29 -4.07 -3.64
N TYR A 275 1.00 -4.24 -3.91
CA TYR A 275 1.53 -5.36 -4.69
C TYR A 275 1.27 -6.72 -4.04
N LEU A 276 1.48 -6.82 -2.72
CA LEU A 276 1.21 -8.03 -1.96
C LEU A 276 -0.30 -8.34 -1.93
N GLY A 277 -1.15 -7.35 -1.67
CA GLY A 277 -2.60 -7.49 -1.68
C GLY A 277 -3.15 -7.89 -3.06
N ALA A 278 -2.54 -7.40 -4.14
CA ALA A 278 -2.87 -7.79 -5.51
C ALA A 278 -2.34 -9.18 -5.92
N GLY A 279 -1.63 -9.91 -5.04
CA GLY A 279 -1.01 -11.19 -5.36
C GLY A 279 0.17 -11.10 -6.33
N LYS A 280 0.75 -9.90 -6.52
CA LYS A 280 1.82 -9.62 -7.49
C LYS A 280 3.24 -9.67 -6.89
N PHE A 281 3.44 -10.54 -5.90
CA PHE A 281 4.71 -10.63 -5.13
C PHE A 281 5.93 -11.02 -5.98
N ASN A 282 5.73 -11.80 -7.04
CA ASN A 282 6.81 -12.28 -7.92
C ASN A 282 7.21 -11.29 -9.03
N THR A 283 6.64 -10.09 -9.05
CA THR A 283 6.99 -9.11 -10.08
C THR A 283 8.37 -8.50 -9.84
N PRO A 284 9.16 -8.19 -10.89
CA PRO A 284 10.46 -7.52 -10.74
C PRO A 284 10.36 -6.21 -9.97
N ILE A 285 9.25 -5.48 -10.13
CA ILE A 285 8.98 -4.22 -9.42
C ILE A 285 8.84 -4.48 -7.91
N CYS A 286 8.06 -5.48 -7.50
CA CYS A 286 7.90 -5.83 -6.09
C CYS A 286 9.23 -6.25 -5.46
N LYS A 287 10.06 -7.05 -6.16
CA LYS A 287 11.39 -7.43 -5.69
C LYS A 287 12.30 -6.22 -5.51
N LYS A 288 12.33 -5.33 -6.51
CA LYS A 288 13.07 -4.07 -6.43
C LYS A 288 12.61 -3.19 -5.26
N LEU A 289 11.30 -3.10 -5.00
CA LEU A 289 10.76 -2.37 -3.85
C LEU A 289 11.24 -2.97 -2.52
N ILE A 290 11.25 -4.29 -2.38
CA ILE A 290 11.72 -4.98 -1.17
C ILE A 290 13.20 -4.67 -0.87
N ASP A 291 14.02 -4.49 -1.91
CA ASP A 291 15.44 -4.17 -1.75
C ASP A 291 15.74 -2.69 -1.57
N GLU A 292 14.92 -1.81 -2.16
CA GLU A 292 15.09 -0.36 -2.05
C GLU A 292 14.38 0.28 -0.85
N LEU A 293 13.48 -0.45 -0.17
CA LEU A 293 12.77 0.11 0.97
C LEU A 293 13.73 0.26 2.15
N ASP A 294 14.04 1.50 2.49
CA ASP A 294 14.88 1.82 3.63
C ASP A 294 14.12 1.58 4.94
N THR A 295 14.42 0.45 5.58
CA THR A 295 13.83 0.07 6.87
C THR A 295 14.28 0.97 8.03
N SER A 296 15.29 1.82 7.85
CA SER A 296 15.64 2.82 8.87
C SER A 296 14.62 3.95 8.94
N ILE A 297 14.01 4.28 7.79
CA ILE A 297 12.94 5.28 7.69
C ILE A 297 11.59 4.67 8.07
N TYR A 298 11.36 3.41 7.68
CA TYR A 298 10.11 2.70 7.95
C TYR A 298 10.35 1.39 8.72
N PRO A 299 10.64 1.47 10.03
CA PRO A 299 10.99 0.31 10.85
C PRO A 299 9.89 -0.76 10.87
N GLU A 300 8.64 -0.39 10.67
CA GLU A 300 7.50 -1.29 10.57
C GLU A 300 7.65 -2.31 9.44
N TYR A 301 8.30 -1.94 8.32
CA TYR A 301 8.51 -2.85 7.18
C TYR A 301 9.64 -3.83 7.40
N THR A 302 10.45 -3.65 8.45
CA THR A 302 11.56 -4.56 8.75
C THR A 302 11.09 -6.00 8.90
N THR A 303 10.02 -6.22 9.66
CA THR A 303 9.50 -7.56 9.93
C THR A 303 8.86 -8.17 8.69
N LEU A 304 8.10 -7.37 7.94
CA LEU A 304 7.47 -7.79 6.68
C LEU A 304 8.54 -8.17 5.65
N ILE A 305 9.53 -7.29 5.41
CA ILE A 305 10.62 -7.51 4.46
C ILE A 305 11.43 -8.75 4.84
N LYS A 306 11.78 -8.94 6.11
CA LYS A 306 12.48 -10.16 6.58
C LYS A 306 11.69 -11.43 6.24
N LYS A 307 10.36 -11.42 6.44
CA LYS A 307 9.49 -12.55 6.10
C LYS A 307 9.41 -12.77 4.59
N LEU A 308 9.27 -11.71 3.80
CA LEU A 308 9.22 -11.77 2.33
C LEU A 308 10.54 -12.33 1.76
N LYS A 309 11.69 -11.86 2.23
CA LYS A 309 13.00 -12.38 1.83
C LYS A 309 13.19 -13.85 2.21
N ALA A 310 12.73 -14.25 3.40
CA ALA A 310 12.75 -15.65 3.82
C ALA A 310 11.79 -16.55 3.04
N LEU A 311 10.74 -15.98 2.44
CA LEU A 311 9.85 -16.70 1.53
C LEU A 311 10.48 -16.83 0.15
N ASP A 312 11.04 -15.76 -0.43
CA ASP A 312 11.70 -15.80 -1.74
C ASP A 312 12.86 -16.79 -1.76
N ALA A 313 13.68 -16.86 -0.70
CA ALA A 313 14.79 -17.83 -0.59
C ALA A 313 14.34 -19.32 -0.57
N LYS A 314 13.04 -19.60 -0.47
CA LYS A 314 12.48 -20.97 -0.46
C LYS A 314 11.84 -21.37 -1.79
N TYR A 315 11.75 -20.47 -2.75
CA TYR A 315 11.16 -20.69 -4.07
C TYR A 315 12.19 -20.45 -5.17
#